data_AF-A0A7V9FB18-F1
#
_entry.id   AF-A0A7V9FB18-F1
#
_cell.length_a   1.000
_cell.length_b   1.000
_cell.length_c   1.000
_cell.angle_alpha   90.00
_cell.angle_beta   90.00
_cell.angle_gamma   90.00
#
_symmetry.space_group_name_H-M   'P 1'
#
loop_
_entity.id
_entity.type
_entity.pdbx_description
1 polymer ?
#
loop_
_entity_poly.entity_id
_entity_poly.type
_entity_poly.pdbx_seq_one_letter_code
_entity_poly.pdbx_strand_id
1 'polypeptide(L)' 'MTAIAHTDTSLIEAALKKVEQTEVPSVKKIAMAFSGGLDSTLCIVLSREKYQAEVVAIT' A
#
# COMPACT_ATOMS: atom_id res chain seq x y z
N MET A 1 -31.88 0.93 -10.14
CA MET A 1 -31.06 2.15 -10.30
C MET A 1 -29.70 1.83 -9.72
N THR A 2 -28.85 1.18 -10.51
CA THR A 2 -27.57 0.65 -10.04
C THR A 2 -26.51 1.68 -10.41
N ALA A 3 -25.98 2.38 -9.42
CA ALA A 3 -24.82 3.26 -9.61
C ALA A 3 -23.61 2.36 -9.86
N ILE A 4 -23.28 2.15 -11.13
CA ILE A 4 -22.00 1.57 -11.53
C ILE A 4 -21.02 2.73 -11.41
N ALA A 5 -20.21 2.72 -10.36
CA ALA A 5 -19.07 3.63 -10.28
C ALA A 5 -18.24 3.43 -11.55
N HIS A 6 -18.08 4.48 -12.34
CA HIS A 6 -17.11 4.51 -13.43
C HIS A 6 -15.72 4.42 -12.78
N THR A 7 -15.24 3.20 -12.54
CA THR A 7 -13.88 2.96 -12.10
C THR A 7 -13.00 3.20 -13.32
N ASP A 8 -12.38 4.37 -13.41
CA ASP A 8 -11.33 4.64 -14.38
C ASP A 8 -10.16 3.68 -14.14
N THR A 9 -10.20 2.53 -14.81
CA THR A 9 -9.20 1.45 -14.72
C THR A 9 -7.78 2.00 -14.94
N SER A 10 -7.65 3.06 -15.74
CA SER A 10 -6.38 3.73 -16.05
C SER A 10 -5.68 4.33 -14.83
N LEU A 11 -6.41 4.86 -13.84
CA LEU A 11 -5.81 5.43 -12.63
C LEU A 11 -5.26 4.34 -11.72
N ILE A 12 -6.00 3.24 -11.59
CA ILE A 12 -5.56 2.08 -10.81
C ILE A 12 -4.35 1.42 -11.47
N GLU A 13 -4.37 1.23 -12.79
CA GLU A 13 -3.22 0.71 -13.54
C GLU A 13 -1.98 1.59 -13.37
N ALA A 14 -2.13 2.92 -13.45
CA ALA A 14 -1.03 3.85 -13.23
C ALA A 14 -0.46 3.77 -11.80
N ALA A 15 -1.33 3.65 -10.79
CA ALA A 15 -0.93 3.49 -9.40
C ALA A 15 -0.17 2.17 -9.17
N LEU A 16 -0.70 1.05 -9.68
CA LEU A 16 -0.06 -0.27 -9.58
C LEU A 16 1.32 -0.27 -10.26
N LYS A 17 1.42 0.28 -11.49
CA LYS A 17 2.68 0.41 -12.20
C LYS A 17 3.71 1.23 -11.40
N LYS A 18 3.27 2.31 -10.75
CA LYS A 18 4.15 3.12 -9.89
C LYS A 18 4.67 2.32 -8.70
N VAL A 19 3.82 1.54 -8.03
CA VAL A 19 4.23 0.67 -6.92
C VAL A 19 5.23 -0.39 -7.38
N GLU A 20 5.01 -1.01 -8.53
CA GLU A 20 5.92 -2.01 -9.10
C GLU A 20 7.30 -1.43 -9.43
N GLN A 21 7.34 -0.25 -10.06
CA GLN A 21 8.58 0.40 -10.51
C GLN A 21 9.35 1.11 -9.39
N THR A 22 8.72 1.36 -8.24
CA THR A 22 9.41 2.00 -7.11
C THR A 22 10.44 1.03 -6.54
N GLU A 23 11.71 1.42 -6.65
CA GLU A 23 12.81 0.72 -5.99
C GLU A 23 12.67 0.88 -4.47
N VAL A 24 12.86 -0.22 -3.75
CA VAL A 24 12.75 -0.24 -2.30
C VAL A 24 14.05 -0.73 -1.68
N PRO A 25 14.54 -0.07 -0.60
CA PRO A 25 15.71 -0.55 0.11
C PRO A 25 15.42 -1.87 0.81
N SER A 26 16.43 -2.75 0.90
CA SER A 26 16.33 -3.96 1.71
C SER A 26 16.39 -3.57 3.19
N VAL A 27 15.26 -3.66 3.88
CA VAL A 27 15.14 -3.38 5.31
C VAL A 27 14.54 -4.58 6.02
N LYS A 28 14.99 -4.84 7.25
CA LYS A 28 14.49 -5.97 8.04
C LYS A 28 13.21 -5.63 8.80
N LYS A 29 13.09 -4.38 9.25
CA LYS A 29 11.98 -3.91 10.09
C LYS A 29 11.51 -2.53 9.65
N ILE A 30 10.19 -2.30 9.74
CA ILE A 30 9.54 -1.01 9.48
C ILE A 30 8.70 -0.65 10.71
N ALA A 31 8.98 0.49 11.32
CA ALA A 31 8.10 1.09 12.33
C ALA A 31 7.06 1.95 11.61
N MET A 32 5.78 1.68 11.84
CA MET A 32 4.69 2.31 11.10
C MET A 32 3.65 2.93 12.04
N ALA A 33 3.35 4.21 11.86
CA ALA A 33 2.22 4.83 12.54
C ALA A 33 0.91 4.23 12.02
N PHE A 34 0.12 3.61 12.90
CA PHE A 34 -1.08 2.87 12.54
C PHE A 34 -2.29 3.39 13.30
N SER A 35 -3.21 4.06 12.58
CA SER A 35 -4.45 4.61 13.15
C SER A 35 -5.67 3.72 12.96
N GLY A 36 -5.55 2.64 12.18
CA GLY A 36 -6.69 1.80 11.76
C GLY A 36 -7.43 2.33 10.54
N GLY A 37 -7.02 3.46 9.97
CA GLY A 37 -7.58 3.98 8.71
C GLY A 37 -7.13 3.16 7.49
N LEU A 38 -7.84 3.35 6.38
CA LEU A 38 -7.56 2.68 5.09
C LEU A 38 -6.09 2.85 4.69
N ASP A 39 -5.58 4.07 4.71
CA ASP A 39 -4.22 4.39 4.27
C ASP A 39 -3.17 3.66 5.11
N SER A 40 -3.31 3.72 6.43
CA SER A 40 -2.38 3.05 7.35
C SER A 40 -2.45 1.53 7.23
N THR A 41 -3.62 0.97 6.94
CA THR A 41 -3.82 -0.47 6.72
C THR A 41 -3.19 -0.92 5.40
N LEU A 42 -3.38 -0.16 4.33
CA LEU A 42 -2.77 -0.42 3.04
C LEU A 42 -1.24 -0.38 3.11
N CYS A 43 -0.68 0.59 3.83
CA CYS A 43 0.77 0.69 4.04
C CYS A 43 1.35 -0.55 4.73
N ILE A 44 0.65 -1.15 5.70
CA ILE A 44 1.09 -2.39 6.35
C ILE A 44 1.19 -3.53 5.32
N VAL A 45 0.17 -3.68 4.47
CA VAL A 45 0.13 -4.74 3.44
C VAL A 45 1.24 -4.53 2.43
N LEU A 46 1.35 -3.33 1.86
CA LEU A 46 2.39 -3.00 0.88
C LEU A 46 3.81 -3.15 1.45
N SER A 47 4.00 -2.84 2.73
CA SER A 47 5.30 -3.05 3.40
C SER A 47 5.67 -4.53 3.48
N ARG A 48 4.70 -5.42 3.71
CA ARG A 48 4.95 -6.87 3.72
C ARG A 48 5.19 -7.42 2.32
N GLU A 49 4.40 -6.99 1.34
CA GLU A 49 4.46 -7.53 -0.02
C GLU A 49 5.66 -6.99 -0.82
N LYS A 50 5.89 -5.66 -0.78
CA LYS A 50 6.92 -5.00 -1.59
C LYS A 50 8.28 -4.95 -0.89
N TYR A 51 8.31 -4.64 0.41
CA TYR A 51 9.56 -4.52 1.17
C TYR A 51 9.99 -5.85 1.82
N GLN A 52 9.09 -6.84 1.93
CA GLN A 52 9.35 -8.12 2.60
C GLN A 52 9.91 -7.97 4.03
N ALA A 53 9.48 -6.90 4.71
CA ALA A 53 9.99 -6.53 6.03
C ALA A 53 8.97 -6.84 7.13
N GLU A 54 9.47 -7.09 8.35
CA GLU A 54 8.64 -7.17 9.55
C GLU A 54 8.09 -5.77 9.88
N VAL A 55 6.77 -5.65 10.02
CA VAL A 55 6.13 -4.37 10.33
C VAL A 55 5.75 -4.31 11.80
N VAL A 56 6.26 -3.29 12.50
CA VAL A 56 5.93 -2.96 13.88
C VAL A 56 4.99 -1.74 13.86
N ALA A 57 3.71 -1.97 14.16
CA ALA A 57 2.73 -0.90 14.25
C ALA A 57 2.94 -0.09 15.55
N ILE A 58 2.91 1.23 15.42
CA ILE A 58 2.97 2.20 16.50
C ILE A 58 1.62 2.93 16.51
N THR A 59 0.90 2.85 17.62
CA THR A 59 -0.45 3.38 17.80
C THR A 59 -0.44 4.55 18.77
#